data_AF-A0A0V0J9G8-F1
#
_entry.id   AF-A0A0V0J9G8-F1
#
_cell.length_a   1.000
_cell.length_b   1.000
_cell.length_c   1.000
_cell.angle_alpha   90.00
_cell.angle_beta   90.00
_cell.angle_gamma   90.00
#
_symmetry.space_group_name_H-M   'P 1'
#
loop_
_entity.id
_entity.type
_entity.pdbx_description
1 polymer ?
#
loop_
_entity_poly.entity_id
_entity_poly.type
_entity_poly.pdbx_seq_one_letter_code
_entity_poly.pdbx_strand_id
1 'polypeptide(L)'
;MPDRSSSRREALKFKKTYNDYRCILDESYFRSRTNILKPALHWDFDLFTLERLTAGFPLLHMATYVFEKNKFLKKFGLDFFEMQRTLKAIEDLYHETNPYHNALHATDVAQASYCLLKELRVKKIISSFDFMCSILAALCHDIDHPGVNQSFILNSRQMLAMFYKFLGFLAGEPSR
;
A
#
# COMPACT_ATOMS: atom_id res chain seq x y z
N MET A 1 20.68 -25.17 39.70
CA MET A 1 20.83 -25.19 38.22
C MET A 1 19.44 -25.39 37.63
N PRO A 2 18.70 -24.34 37.24
CA PRO A 2 17.35 -24.52 36.73
C PRO A 2 17.37 -24.95 35.26
N ASP A 3 16.45 -25.85 34.99
CA ASP A 3 16.21 -26.65 33.80
C ASP A 3 15.96 -25.81 32.52
N ARG A 4 16.66 -26.15 31.43
CA ARG A 4 16.52 -25.53 30.09
C ARG A 4 15.36 -26.13 29.27
N SER A 5 14.36 -26.72 29.92
CA SER A 5 13.19 -27.30 29.24
C SER A 5 11.99 -26.36 29.11
N SER A 6 12.00 -25.18 29.74
CA SER A 6 10.83 -24.30 29.82
C SER A 6 10.72 -23.17 28.78
N SER A 7 11.75 -22.91 27.94
CA SER A 7 11.71 -21.76 27.01
C SER A 7 11.17 -22.07 25.60
N ARG A 8 10.67 -23.29 25.36
CA ARG A 8 10.11 -23.70 24.04
C ARG A 8 8.59 -23.67 23.96
N ARG A 9 7.89 -23.24 25.00
CA ARG A 9 6.42 -23.25 25.10
C ARG A 9 5.84 -21.85 25.25
N GLU A 10 6.06 -20.95 24.28
CA GLU A 10 5.23 -19.72 24.20
C GLU A 10 5.24 -18.99 22.84
N ALA A 11 5.79 -19.60 21.78
CA ALA A 11 5.77 -19.01 20.43
C ALA A 11 5.00 -19.85 19.41
N LEU A 12 4.03 -20.66 19.87
CA LEU A 12 2.95 -21.15 19.00
C LEU A 12 1.92 -20.02 18.82
N LYS A 13 2.36 -18.85 18.36
CA LYS A 13 1.46 -17.76 17.98
C LYS A 13 0.69 -18.22 16.75
N PHE A 14 -0.58 -18.51 17.00
CA PHE A 14 -1.62 -18.88 16.05
C PHE A 14 -1.46 -18.11 14.73
N LYS A 15 -0.83 -18.72 13.71
CA LYS A 15 -0.85 -18.20 12.34
C LYS A 15 -2.23 -18.48 11.77
N LYS A 16 -3.20 -17.64 12.13
CA LYS A 16 -4.53 -17.69 11.52
C LYS A 16 -4.39 -17.42 10.03
N THR A 17 -4.97 -18.30 9.23
CA THR A 17 -4.92 -18.25 7.78
C THR A 17 -6.06 -17.39 7.24
N TYR A 18 -5.95 -16.92 5.99
CA TYR A 18 -7.04 -16.21 5.29
C TYR A 18 -8.42 -16.93 5.40
N ASN A 19 -8.42 -18.27 5.42
CA ASN A 19 -9.64 -19.06 5.54
C ASN A 19 -10.31 -18.97 6.92
N ASP A 20 -9.56 -18.70 7.98
CA ASP A 20 -10.10 -18.57 9.34
C ASP A 20 -10.92 -17.27 9.51
N TYR A 21 -10.77 -16.30 8.61
CA TYR A 21 -11.39 -14.98 8.66
C TYR A 21 -12.59 -14.81 7.72
N ARG A 22 -12.78 -15.76 6.80
CA ARG A 22 -13.99 -15.89 5.99
C ARG A 22 -15.27 -15.95 6.86
N CYS A 23 -15.11 -16.31 8.14
CA CYS A 23 -16.16 -16.43 9.14
C CYS A 23 -16.55 -15.09 9.82
N ILE A 24 -15.72 -14.04 9.77
CA ILE A 24 -15.97 -12.79 10.52
C ILE A 24 -16.80 -11.78 9.71
N LEU A 25 -16.67 -11.79 8.39
CA LEU A 25 -17.44 -10.93 7.48
C LEU A 25 -18.42 -11.82 6.70
N ASP A 26 -19.66 -11.38 6.56
CA ASP A 26 -20.70 -12.09 5.80
C ASP A 26 -20.21 -12.42 4.37
N GLU A 27 -20.52 -13.63 3.88
CA GLU A 27 -20.29 -14.06 2.49
C GLU A 27 -20.89 -13.05 1.49
N SER A 28 -21.98 -12.37 1.83
CA SER A 28 -22.58 -11.31 0.99
C SER A 28 -21.62 -10.12 0.79
N TYR A 29 -20.91 -9.70 1.85
CA TYR A 29 -19.93 -8.62 1.81
C TYR A 29 -18.74 -9.01 0.93
N PHE A 30 -18.20 -10.22 1.12
CA PHE A 30 -17.13 -10.72 0.28
C PHE A 30 -17.55 -10.80 -1.18
N ARG A 31 -18.76 -11.31 -1.47
CA ARG A 31 -19.27 -11.44 -2.84
C ARG A 31 -19.43 -10.08 -3.52
N SER A 32 -20.02 -9.11 -2.84
CA SER A 32 -20.12 -7.73 -3.32
C SER A 32 -18.75 -7.10 -3.55
N ARG A 33 -17.85 -7.18 -2.58
CA ARG A 33 -16.46 -6.69 -2.68
C ARG A 33 -15.74 -7.28 -3.88
N THR A 34 -15.85 -8.59 -4.07
CA THR A 34 -15.19 -9.30 -5.18
C THR A 34 -15.76 -8.86 -6.52
N ASN A 35 -17.08 -8.63 -6.61
CA ASN A 35 -17.70 -8.15 -7.85
C ASN A 35 -17.29 -6.73 -8.20
N ILE A 36 -17.16 -5.84 -7.21
CA ILE A 36 -16.65 -4.47 -7.39
C ILE A 36 -15.18 -4.46 -7.81
N LEU A 37 -14.36 -5.34 -7.21
CA LEU A 37 -12.92 -5.36 -7.45
C LEU A 37 -12.49 -6.18 -8.67
N LYS A 38 -13.34 -7.07 -9.20
CA LYS A 38 -13.07 -7.78 -10.47
C LYS A 38 -12.59 -6.84 -11.59
N PRO A 39 -13.32 -5.75 -11.92
CA PRO A 39 -12.89 -4.79 -12.93
C PRO A 39 -11.77 -3.85 -12.45
N ALA A 40 -11.47 -3.78 -11.15
CA ALA A 40 -10.55 -2.78 -10.57
C ALA A 40 -9.13 -2.77 -11.16
N LEU A 41 -8.73 -3.84 -11.83
CA LEU A 41 -7.41 -4.00 -12.44
C LEU A 41 -7.45 -3.92 -13.98
N HIS A 42 -8.50 -3.33 -14.53
CA HIS A 42 -8.60 -2.91 -15.91
C HIS A 42 -8.29 -1.41 -16.01
N TRP A 43 -7.68 -1.01 -17.13
CA TRP A 43 -7.21 0.36 -17.34
C TRP A 43 -8.31 1.42 -17.26
N ASP A 44 -9.53 1.06 -17.64
CA ASP A 44 -10.72 1.92 -17.71
C ASP A 44 -11.55 1.94 -16.41
N PHE A 45 -11.01 1.41 -15.30
CA PHE A 45 -11.73 1.37 -14.04
C PHE A 45 -11.88 2.75 -13.39
N ASP A 46 -13.11 3.13 -13.05
CA ASP A 46 -13.40 4.35 -12.30
C ASP A 46 -13.02 4.19 -10.82
N LEU A 47 -11.86 4.76 -10.46
CA LEU A 47 -11.33 4.70 -9.10
C LEU A 47 -12.15 5.53 -8.09
N PHE A 48 -12.84 6.58 -8.53
CA PHE A 48 -13.74 7.33 -7.65
C PHE A 48 -14.93 6.48 -7.21
N THR A 49 -15.39 5.57 -8.06
CA THR A 49 -16.40 4.57 -7.66
C THR A 49 -15.85 3.67 -6.56
N LEU A 50 -14.59 3.27 -6.63
CA LEU A 50 -13.99 2.45 -5.56
C LEU A 50 -13.98 3.19 -4.23
N GLU A 51 -13.49 4.43 -4.19
CA GLU A 51 -13.45 5.26 -2.97
C GLU A 51 -14.82 5.37 -2.29
N ARG A 52 -15.87 5.63 -3.06
CA ARG A 52 -17.25 5.69 -2.55
C ARG A 52 -17.70 4.36 -1.95
N LEU A 53 -17.36 3.25 -2.60
CA LEU A 53 -17.76 1.90 -2.17
C LEU A 53 -16.93 1.38 -0.98
N THR A 54 -15.74 1.95 -0.76
CA THR A 54 -14.84 1.59 0.33
C THR A 54 -14.89 2.58 1.48
N ALA A 55 -15.87 3.48 1.50
CA ALA A 55 -16.05 4.50 2.54
C ALA A 55 -14.78 5.33 2.80
N GLY A 56 -14.07 5.71 1.73
CA GLY A 56 -12.85 6.52 1.82
C GLY A 56 -11.57 5.73 2.03
N PHE A 57 -11.60 4.39 1.94
CA PHE A 57 -10.39 3.55 2.06
C PHE A 57 -9.97 2.86 0.74
N PRO A 58 -9.82 3.59 -0.40
CA PRO A 58 -9.50 2.97 -1.68
C PRO A 58 -8.15 2.23 -1.68
N LEU A 59 -7.16 2.71 -0.94
CA LEU A 59 -5.79 2.18 -0.92
C LEU A 59 -5.75 0.80 -0.26
N LEU A 60 -6.28 0.70 0.97
CA LEU A 60 -6.36 -0.57 1.69
C LEU A 60 -7.06 -1.63 0.85
N HIS A 61 -8.21 -1.29 0.27
CA HIS A 61 -9.04 -2.24 -0.46
C HIS A 61 -8.40 -2.68 -1.79
N MET A 62 -7.86 -1.75 -2.58
CA MET A 62 -7.15 -2.07 -3.81
C MET A 62 -5.91 -2.93 -3.54
N ALA A 63 -5.07 -2.51 -2.59
CA ALA A 63 -3.85 -3.22 -2.24
C ALA A 63 -4.14 -4.64 -1.73
N THR A 64 -5.14 -4.80 -0.86
CA THR A 64 -5.60 -6.11 -0.39
C THR A 64 -5.96 -7.02 -1.56
N TYR A 65 -6.75 -6.51 -2.51
CA TYR A 65 -7.17 -7.29 -3.67
C TYR A 65 -6.01 -7.65 -4.59
N VAL A 66 -5.06 -6.73 -4.82
CA VAL A 66 -3.83 -7.04 -5.56
C VAL A 66 -3.03 -8.14 -4.85
N PHE A 67 -2.88 -8.07 -3.53
CA PHE A 67 -2.13 -9.08 -2.76
C PHE A 67 -2.80 -10.46 -2.80
N GLU A 68 -4.12 -10.51 -2.66
CA GLU A 68 -4.94 -11.73 -2.78
C GLU A 68 -4.84 -12.33 -4.19
N LYS A 69 -5.09 -11.52 -5.24
CA LYS A 69 -5.09 -11.97 -6.64
C LYS A 69 -3.75 -12.54 -7.08
N ASN A 70 -2.65 -11.99 -6.56
CA ASN A 70 -1.29 -12.45 -6.87
C ASN A 70 -0.77 -13.52 -5.91
N LYS A 71 -1.58 -13.92 -4.92
CA LYS A 71 -1.25 -14.92 -3.88
C LYS A 71 0.04 -14.59 -3.12
N PHE A 72 0.31 -13.30 -2.91
CA PHE A 72 1.54 -12.85 -2.27
C PHE A 72 1.68 -13.34 -0.84
N LEU A 73 0.59 -13.37 -0.07
CA LEU A 73 0.62 -13.85 1.32
C LEU A 73 1.15 -15.28 1.40
N LYS A 74 0.60 -16.19 0.59
CA LYS A 74 1.06 -17.57 0.52
C LYS A 74 2.48 -17.66 -0.03
N LYS A 75 2.80 -16.89 -1.07
CA LYS A 75 4.08 -16.97 -1.77
C LYS A 75 5.26 -16.50 -0.90
N PHE A 76 5.06 -15.45 -0.11
CA PHE A 76 6.10 -14.83 0.71
C PHE A 76 5.92 -15.08 2.22
N GLY A 77 4.92 -15.87 2.62
CA GLY A 77 4.68 -16.21 4.02
C GLY A 77 4.22 -15.04 4.88
N LEU A 78 3.51 -14.07 4.29
CA LEU A 78 3.02 -12.87 4.98
C LEU A 78 1.78 -13.17 5.83
N ASP A 79 1.70 -12.57 7.01
CA ASP A 79 0.50 -12.59 7.84
C ASP A 79 -0.54 -11.61 7.30
N PHE A 80 -1.81 -12.04 7.25
CA PHE A 80 -2.88 -11.21 6.69
C PHE A 80 -3.17 -9.98 7.56
N PHE A 81 -3.09 -10.10 8.89
CA PHE A 81 -3.43 -9.01 9.81
C PHE A 81 -2.32 -7.99 9.88
N GLU A 82 -1.07 -8.44 9.86
CA GLU A 82 0.08 -7.55 9.71
C GLU A 82 -0.02 -6.78 8.40
N MET A 83 -0.32 -7.45 7.29
CA MET A 83 -0.53 -6.78 6.01
C MET A 83 -1.68 -5.76 6.06
N GLN A 84 -2.87 -6.13 6.57
CA GLN A 84 -4.01 -5.20 6.69
C GLN A 84 -3.67 -3.98 7.55
N ARG A 85 -3.04 -4.18 8.71
CA ARG A 85 -2.65 -3.08 9.61
C ARG A 85 -1.63 -2.16 8.93
N THR A 86 -0.64 -2.73 8.25
CA THR A 86 0.38 -1.94 7.53
C THR A 86 -0.24 -1.13 6.40
N LEU A 87 -1.11 -1.74 5.58
CA LEU A 87 -1.78 -1.02 4.49
C LEU A 87 -2.71 0.08 5.01
N LYS A 88 -3.43 -0.16 6.11
CA LYS A 88 -4.25 0.86 6.76
C LYS A 88 -3.39 2.01 7.29
N ALA A 89 -2.27 1.70 7.93
CA ALA A 89 -1.34 2.71 8.43
C ALA A 89 -0.73 3.54 7.29
N ILE A 90 -0.43 2.93 6.14
CA ILE A 90 0.03 3.66 4.94
C ILE A 90 -1.05 4.64 4.46
N GLU A 91 -2.30 4.19 4.37
CA GLU A 91 -3.43 5.03 3.95
C GLU A 91 -3.67 6.20 4.92
N ASP A 92 -3.56 5.97 6.22
CA ASP A 92 -3.70 7.01 7.26
C ASP A 92 -2.59 8.08 7.21
N LEU A 93 -1.47 7.82 6.55
CA LEU A 93 -0.40 8.80 6.38
C LEU A 93 -0.63 9.73 5.18
N TYR A 94 -1.65 9.48 4.35
CA TYR A 94 -2.06 10.44 3.33
C TYR A 94 -3.06 11.44 3.91
N HIS A 95 -2.90 12.72 3.53
CA HIS A 95 -3.76 13.77 4.06
C HIS A 95 -5.03 13.87 3.20
N GLU A 96 -6.18 13.48 3.74
CA GLU A 96 -7.48 13.59 3.05
C GLU A 96 -7.84 15.04 2.67
N THR A 97 -7.28 16.02 3.38
CA THR A 97 -7.46 17.45 3.09
C THR A 97 -6.75 17.89 1.81
N ASN A 98 -5.82 17.10 1.28
CA ASN A 98 -5.17 17.41 0.01
C ASN A 98 -6.14 17.14 -1.14
N PRO A 99 -6.34 18.11 -2.05
CA PRO A 99 -7.25 17.92 -3.19
C PRO A 99 -6.73 16.90 -4.21
N TYR A 100 -5.43 16.58 -4.20
CA TYR A 100 -4.81 15.65 -5.15
C TYR A 100 -3.89 14.62 -4.48
N HIS A 101 -2.84 15.04 -3.77
CA HIS A 101 -1.87 14.12 -3.13
C HIS A 101 -2.45 13.46 -1.86
N ASN A 102 -3.44 12.59 -2.06
CA ASN A 102 -4.16 11.83 -1.05
C ASN A 102 -4.13 10.32 -1.38
N ALA A 103 -4.76 9.50 -0.54
CA ALA A 103 -4.74 8.04 -0.70
C ALA A 103 -5.36 7.57 -2.03
N LEU A 104 -6.34 8.31 -2.58
CA LEU A 104 -6.93 8.00 -3.88
C LEU A 104 -5.90 8.11 -4.99
N HIS A 105 -5.08 9.17 -5.00
CA HIS A 105 -4.00 9.33 -5.98
C HIS A 105 -2.98 8.19 -5.89
N ALA A 106 -2.55 7.83 -4.69
CA ALA A 106 -1.63 6.71 -4.52
C ALA A 106 -2.22 5.38 -5.00
N THR A 107 -3.53 5.20 -4.80
CA THR A 107 -4.27 4.04 -5.30
C THR A 107 -4.30 4.01 -6.83
N ASP A 108 -4.50 5.16 -7.47
CA ASP A 108 -4.50 5.30 -8.93
C ASP A 108 -3.15 4.94 -9.54
N VAL A 109 -2.07 5.51 -8.98
CA VAL A 109 -0.70 5.23 -9.39
C VAL A 109 -0.38 3.74 -9.22
N ALA A 110 -0.81 3.11 -8.13
CA ALA A 110 -0.62 1.68 -7.91
C ALA A 110 -1.43 0.81 -8.89
N GLN A 111 -2.65 1.23 -9.24
CA GLN A 111 -3.51 0.54 -10.21
C GLN A 111 -2.93 0.61 -11.62
N ALA A 112 -2.50 1.80 -12.06
CA ALA A 112 -1.86 1.99 -13.35
C ALA A 112 -0.54 1.20 -13.42
N SER A 113 0.26 1.26 -12.35
CA SER A 113 1.49 0.48 -12.20
C SER A 113 1.21 -1.02 -12.31
N TYR A 114 0.15 -1.52 -11.68
CA TYR A 114 -0.27 -2.92 -11.81
C TYR A 114 -0.55 -3.30 -13.27
N CYS A 115 -1.33 -2.49 -13.98
CA CYS A 115 -1.68 -2.73 -15.39
C CYS A 115 -0.43 -2.82 -16.28
N LEU A 116 0.52 -1.89 -16.11
CA LEU A 116 1.76 -1.86 -16.89
C LEU A 116 2.69 -3.03 -16.54
N LEU A 117 2.90 -3.28 -15.24
CA LEU A 117 3.82 -4.29 -14.77
C LEU A 117 3.32 -5.72 -15.00
N LYS A 118 1.99 -5.92 -15.12
CA LYS A 118 1.39 -7.24 -15.41
C LYS A 118 1.93 -7.80 -16.73
N GLU A 119 2.07 -6.97 -17.76
CA GLU A 119 2.63 -7.38 -19.05
C GLU A 119 4.09 -7.81 -18.94
N LEU A 120 4.91 -7.07 -18.17
CA LEU A 120 6.30 -7.43 -17.90
C LEU A 120 6.41 -8.75 -17.12
N ARG A 121 5.49 -8.99 -16.19
CA ARG A 121 5.42 -10.23 -15.41
C ARG A 121 5.00 -11.42 -16.28
N VAL A 122 4.06 -11.25 -17.20
CA VAL A 122 3.67 -12.29 -18.18
C VAL A 122 4.85 -12.65 -19.08
N LYS A 123 5.62 -11.65 -19.51
CA LYS A 123 6.88 -11.83 -20.26
C LYS A 123 8.04 -12.36 -19.40
N LYS A 124 7.83 -12.60 -18.11
CA LYS A 124 8.83 -13.07 -17.12
C LYS A 124 10.07 -12.17 -17.03
N ILE A 125 9.93 -10.89 -17.33
CA ILE A 125 11.02 -9.90 -17.25
C ILE A 125 11.31 -9.54 -15.78
N ILE A 126 10.26 -9.48 -14.96
CA ILE A 126 10.33 -9.17 -13.53
C ILE A 126 9.89 -10.36 -12.69
N SER A 127 10.49 -10.52 -11.51
CA SER A 127 10.09 -11.57 -10.57
C SER A 127 8.76 -11.20 -9.88
N SER A 128 8.16 -12.17 -9.18
CA SER A 128 6.98 -11.86 -8.35
C SER A 128 7.32 -10.98 -7.15
N PHE A 129 8.59 -10.98 -6.70
CA PHE A 129 9.05 -10.13 -5.61
C PHE A 129 9.17 -8.69 -6.10
N ASP A 130 9.84 -8.47 -7.23
CA ASP A 130 9.95 -7.14 -7.86
C ASP A 130 8.56 -6.56 -8.12
N PHE A 131 7.64 -7.36 -8.66
CA PHE A 131 6.26 -6.94 -8.88
C PHE A 131 5.55 -6.51 -7.58
N MET A 132 5.73 -7.24 -6.48
CA MET A 132 5.16 -6.84 -5.17
C MET A 132 5.79 -5.54 -4.67
N CYS A 133 7.12 -5.41 -4.75
CA CYS A 133 7.86 -4.23 -4.31
C CYS A 133 7.48 -3.00 -5.13
N SER A 134 7.30 -3.10 -6.45
CA SER A 134 6.87 -1.99 -7.29
C SER A 134 5.46 -1.50 -6.94
N ILE A 135 4.53 -2.42 -6.61
CA ILE A 135 3.20 -2.03 -6.14
C ILE A 135 3.28 -1.32 -4.79
N LEU A 136 4.07 -1.84 -3.84
CA LEU A 136 4.27 -1.19 -2.55
C LEU A 136 4.93 0.19 -2.71
N ALA A 137 5.90 0.34 -3.61
CA ALA A 137 6.53 1.62 -3.91
C ALA A 137 5.51 2.63 -4.46
N ALA A 138 4.65 2.21 -5.39
CA ALA A 138 3.59 3.06 -5.92
C ALA A 138 2.60 3.52 -4.83
N LEU A 139 2.19 2.61 -3.94
CA LEU A 139 1.32 2.93 -2.80
C LEU A 139 1.97 3.91 -1.82
N CYS A 140 3.30 3.89 -1.69
CA CYS A 140 4.04 4.67 -0.71
C CYS A 140 4.68 5.95 -1.26
N HIS A 141 4.55 6.25 -2.55
CA HIS A 141 5.41 7.24 -3.20
C HIS A 141 5.22 8.68 -2.70
N ASP A 142 4.01 9.01 -2.24
CA ASP A 142 3.59 10.35 -1.81
C ASP A 142 3.09 10.37 -0.35
N ILE A 143 3.53 9.41 0.47
CA ILE A 143 3.19 9.37 1.91
C ILE A 143 3.56 10.70 2.57
N ASP A 144 2.65 11.23 3.40
CA ASP A 144 2.82 12.48 4.16
C ASP A 144 3.08 13.72 3.29
N HIS A 145 2.64 13.71 2.03
CA HIS A 145 2.81 14.85 1.12
C HIS A 145 2.03 16.08 1.64
N PRO A 146 2.65 17.27 1.78
CA PRO A 146 2.05 18.44 2.43
C PRO A 146 1.05 19.23 1.56
N GLY A 147 0.63 18.67 0.42
CA GLY A 147 -0.24 19.35 -0.56
C GLY A 147 0.38 20.53 -1.30
N VAL A 148 1.67 20.81 -1.11
CA VAL A 148 2.40 21.92 -1.74
C VAL A 148 3.66 21.43 -2.44
N ASN A 149 4.11 22.15 -3.46
CA ASN A 149 5.32 21.78 -4.19
C ASN A 149 6.61 22.14 -3.44
N GLN A 150 7.72 21.58 -3.91
CA GLN A 150 9.05 21.80 -3.33
C GLN A 150 9.45 23.28 -3.27
N SER A 151 9.13 24.07 -4.30
CA SER A 151 9.47 25.50 -4.34
C SER A 151 8.78 26.27 -3.21
N PHE A 152 7.53 25.95 -2.90
CA PHE A 152 6.81 26.54 -1.78
C PHE A 152 7.46 26.18 -0.43
N ILE A 153 7.84 24.92 -0.22
CA ILE A 153 8.54 24.48 0.99
C ILE A 153 9.86 25.25 1.15
N LEU A 154 10.66 25.34 0.09
CA LEU A 154 11.94 26.04 0.12
C LEU A 154 11.82 27.54 0.45
N ASN A 155 10.80 28.18 -0.10
CA ASN A 155 10.57 29.61 0.09
C ASN A 155 9.92 29.96 1.43
N SER A 156 9.21 29.02 2.07
CA SER A 156 8.50 29.23 3.34
C SER A 156 9.38 29.09 4.59
N ARG A 157 10.67 28.70 4.45
CA ARG A 157 11.63 28.49 5.56
C ARG A 157 11.13 27.58 6.70
N GLN A 158 10.18 26.71 6.41
CA GLN A 158 9.66 25.77 7.40
C GLN A 158 10.71 24.73 7.77
N MET A 159 10.53 24.07 8.93
CA MET A 159 11.46 23.08 9.46
C MET A 159 11.81 21.98 8.43
N LEU A 160 10.82 21.56 7.64
CA LEU A 160 10.98 20.57 6.57
C LEU A 160 11.96 21.03 5.48
N ALA A 161 11.92 22.31 5.10
CA ALA A 161 12.85 22.89 4.13
C ALA A 161 14.30 22.92 4.65
N MET A 162 14.47 23.19 5.95
CA MET A 162 15.78 23.15 6.60
C MET A 162 16.31 21.72 6.68
N PHE A 163 15.46 20.74 7.00
CA PHE A 163 15.84 19.31 7.02
C PHE A 163 16.21 18.78 5.62
N TYR A 164 15.44 19.10 4.58
CA TYR A 164 15.75 18.68 3.21
C TYR A 164 17.03 19.32 2.64
N LYS A 165 17.32 20.58 2.99
CA LYS A 165 18.62 21.21 2.69
C LYS A 165 19.76 20.52 3.43
N PHE A 166 19.55 20.15 4.69
CA PHE A 166 20.57 19.48 5.51
C PHE A 166 20.91 18.06 5.02
N LEU A 167 19.91 17.29 4.58
CA LEU A 167 20.08 15.91 4.12
C LEU A 167 20.54 15.78 2.65
N GLY A 168 20.70 16.88 1.93
CA GLY A 168 21.22 16.87 0.55
C GLY A 168 20.26 16.29 -0.50
N PHE A 169 18.99 16.09 -0.16
CA PHE A 169 17.97 15.60 -1.10
C PHE A 169 17.61 16.64 -2.18
N LEU A 170 18.01 17.90 -1.95
CA LEU A 170 17.89 19.01 -2.89
C LEU A 170 19.25 19.23 -3.55
N ALA A 171 19.56 18.46 -4.59
CA ALA A 171 20.66 18.79 -5.48
C ALA A 171 20.22 19.95 -6.40
N GLY A 172 20.69 21.16 -6.11
CA GLY A 172 20.52 22.29 -7.03
C GLY A 172 20.50 23.68 -6.40
N GLU A 173 21.59 24.12 -5.77
CA GLU A 173 22.03 25.50 -5.97
C GLU A 173 23.54 25.50 -6.26
N PRO A 174 24.00 26.16 -7.35
CA PRO A 174 25.42 26.38 -7.55
C PRO A 174 25.90 27.32 -6.44
N SER A 175 26.97 26.94 -5.77
CA SER A 175 27.77 27.83 -4.92
C SER A 175 28.09 29.10 -5.70
N ARG A 176 27.60 30.24 -5.21
CA ARG A 176 28.03 31.58 -5.65
C ARG A 176 29.52 31.78 -5.36
#